data_AF-A0A4Q0ZF31-F1
#
_entry.id   AF-A0A4Q0ZF31-F1
#
_cell.length_a   1.000
_cell.length_b   1.000
_cell.length_c   1.000
_cell.angle_alpha   90.00
_cell.angle_beta   90.00
_cell.angle_gamma   90.00
#
_symmetry.space_group_name_H-M   'P 1'
#
loop_
_entity.id
_entity.type
_entity.pdbx_description
1 polymer ?
#
loop_
_entity_poly.entity_id
_entity_poly.type
_entity_poly.pdbx_seq_one_letter_code
_entity_poly.pdbx_strand_id
1 'polypeptide(L)'
;MFKQVKSAVFWYYLFKFRKRVISIVLLLVIALFAGVIYGDVVQYLKLTNNLQYLQIALISKWLIVIFNIVFSIYLLLTIFKKDELVQEKKKDTIFKKNKVKNLDEDKKDEKFTQREKEFLYKKKIRSKADLLVDR
;
A
#
# COMPACT_ATOMS: atom_id res chain seq x y z
N MET A 1 14.05 -34.19 3.55
CA MET A 1 14.08 -32.88 4.24
C MET A 1 14.03 -31.66 3.31
N PHE A 2 14.72 -31.63 2.16
CA PHE A 2 14.73 -30.45 1.26
C PHE A 2 13.37 -29.99 0.71
N LYS A 3 12.36 -30.87 0.59
CA LYS A 3 11.01 -30.49 0.12
C LYS A 3 10.26 -29.58 1.10
N GLN A 4 10.44 -29.77 2.40
CA GLN A 4 9.75 -28.98 3.43
C GLN A 4 10.36 -27.57 3.56
N VAL A 5 11.69 -27.46 3.51
CA VAL A 5 12.39 -26.17 3.57
C VAL A 5 11.99 -25.27 2.38
N LYS A 6 11.87 -25.84 1.18
CA LYS A 6 11.42 -25.11 -0.02
C LYS A 6 9.98 -24.60 0.11
N SER A 7 9.10 -25.37 0.74
CA SER A 7 7.70 -24.97 0.98
C SER A 7 7.59 -23.80 1.97
N ALA A 8 8.40 -23.81 3.04
CA ALA A 8 8.43 -22.73 4.02
C ALA A 8 8.93 -21.41 3.39
N VAL A 9 9.96 -21.47 2.56
CA VAL A 9 10.49 -20.31 1.82
C VAL A 9 9.42 -19.76 0.86
N PHE A 10 8.69 -20.64 0.16
CA PHE A 10 7.60 -20.23 -0.71
C PHE A 10 6.51 -19.48 0.05
N TRP A 11 6.02 -20.04 1.17
CA TRP A 11 5.01 -19.38 2.02
C TRP A 11 5.50 -18.04 2.59
N TYR A 12 6.76 -17.96 2.99
CA TYR A 12 7.36 -16.71 3.47
C TYR A 12 7.30 -15.60 2.42
N TYR A 13 7.71 -15.87 1.18
CA TYR A 13 7.66 -14.89 0.09
C TYR A 13 6.23 -14.54 -0.32
N LEU A 14 5.33 -15.54 -0.34
CA LEU A 14 3.92 -15.35 -0.68
C LEU A 14 3.23 -14.43 0.34
N PHE A 15 3.53 -14.59 1.63
CA PHE A 15 3.03 -13.69 2.68
C PHE A 15 3.70 -12.31 2.65
N LYS A 16 5.02 -12.25 2.47
CA LYS A 16 5.79 -11.00 2.38
C LYS A 16 5.30 -10.09 1.24
N PHE A 17 4.90 -10.69 0.12
CA PHE A 17 4.39 -9.98 -1.06
C PHE A 17 2.88 -10.13 -1.28
N ARG A 18 2.11 -10.49 -0.24
CA ARG A 18 0.68 -10.84 -0.32
C ARG A 18 -0.17 -9.89 -1.16
N LYS A 19 0.00 -8.57 -0.99
CA LYS A 19 -0.79 -7.57 -1.73
C LYS A 19 -0.57 -7.66 -3.24
N ARG A 20 0.66 -7.95 -3.67
CA ARG A 20 1.02 -8.09 -5.09
C ARG A 20 0.60 -9.43 -5.65
N VAL A 21 0.79 -10.50 -4.87
CA VAL A 21 0.32 -11.86 -5.25
C VAL A 21 -1.19 -11.84 -5.46
N ILE A 22 -1.95 -11.19 -4.58
CA ILE A 22 -3.40 -11.00 -4.75
C ILE A 22 -3.71 -10.29 -6.06
N SER A 23 -3.00 -9.21 -6.42
CA SER A 23 -3.20 -8.53 -7.70
C SER A 23 -2.91 -9.43 -8.91
N ILE A 24 -1.85 -10.23 -8.86
CA ILE A 24 -1.49 -11.19 -9.92
C ILE A 24 -2.56 -12.28 -10.05
N VAL A 25 -3.00 -12.85 -8.93
CA VAL A 25 -4.08 -13.84 -8.89
C VAL A 25 -5.37 -13.26 -9.45
N LEU A 26 -5.70 -12.01 -9.10
CA LEU A 26 -6.87 -11.32 -9.62
C LEU A 26 -6.81 -11.11 -11.14
N LEU A 27 -5.64 -10.74 -11.69
CA LEU A 27 -5.42 -10.66 -13.13
C LEU A 27 -5.60 -12.02 -13.83
N LEU A 28 -5.08 -13.09 -13.21
CA LEU A 28 -5.25 -14.45 -13.72
C LEU A 28 -6.72 -14.86 -13.77
N VAL A 29 -7.47 -14.57 -12.70
CA VAL A 29 -8.91 -14.84 -12.63
C VAL A 29 -9.64 -14.10 -13.74
N ILE A 30 -9.35 -12.81 -13.96
CA ILE A 30 -9.94 -12.03 -15.06
C ILE A 30 -9.62 -12.65 -16.42
N ALA A 31 -8.38 -13.10 -16.64
CA ALA A 31 -7.98 -13.74 -17.89
C ALA A 31 -8.74 -15.06 -18.14
N LEU A 32 -8.94 -15.86 -17.08
CA LEU A 32 -9.75 -17.09 -17.17
C LEU A 32 -11.20 -16.79 -17.52
N PHE A 33 -11.82 -15.82 -16.83
CA PHE A 33 -13.19 -15.39 -17.11
C PHE A 33 -13.35 -14.84 -18.53
N ALA A 34 -12.40 -14.06 -19.03
CA ALA A 34 -12.44 -13.55 -20.40
C ALA A 34 -12.49 -14.67 -21.45
N GLY A 35 -11.82 -15.80 -21.19
CA GLY A 35 -11.87 -16.98 -22.05
C GLY A 35 -13.25 -17.65 -22.07
N VAL A 36 -13.84 -17.86 -20.90
CA VAL A 36 -15.18 -18.45 -20.76
C VAL A 36 -16.25 -17.56 -21.41
N ILE A 37 -16.25 -16.27 -21.05
CA ILE A 37 -17.21 -15.28 -21.58
C ILE A 37 -17.11 -15.18 -23.10
N TYR A 38 -15.89 -15.21 -23.66
CA TYR A 38 -15.72 -15.19 -25.11
C TYR A 38 -16.38 -16.41 -25.79
N GLY A 39 -16.27 -17.59 -25.19
CA GLY A 39 -16.94 -18.80 -25.70
C GLY A 39 -18.46 -18.63 -25.76
N ASP A 40 -19.05 -18.18 -24.64
CA ASP A 40 -20.49 -17.96 -24.54
C ASP A 40 -20.98 -16.88 -25.52
N VAL A 41 -20.26 -15.76 -25.61
CA VAL A 41 -20.58 -14.66 -26.52
C VAL A 41 -20.52 -15.10 -27.98
N VAL A 42 -19.49 -15.85 -28.38
CA VAL A 42 -19.37 -16.38 -29.75
C VAL A 42 -20.50 -17.35 -30.05
N GLN A 43 -20.86 -18.23 -29.11
CA GLN A 43 -21.95 -19.18 -29.28
C GLN A 43 -23.31 -18.47 -29.42
N TYR A 44 -23.56 -17.46 -28.59
CA TYR A 44 -24.76 -16.63 -28.65
C TYR A 44 -24.88 -15.84 -29.97
N LEU A 45 -23.78 -15.26 -30.43
CA LEU A 45 -23.72 -14.50 -31.68
C LEU A 45 -23.97 -15.38 -32.90
N LYS A 46 -23.44 -16.62 -32.89
CA LYS A 46 -23.72 -17.60 -33.94
C LYS A 46 -25.19 -18.00 -33.97
N LEU A 47 -25.83 -18.18 -32.81
CA LEU A 47 -27.25 -18.56 -32.73
C LEU A 47 -28.17 -17.44 -33.26
N THR A 48 -27.80 -16.18 -33.01
CA THR A 48 -28.56 -15.00 -33.43
C THR A 48 -28.21 -14.54 -34.86
N ASN A 49 -27.31 -15.22 -35.58
CA ASN A 49 -26.82 -14.86 -36.92
C ASN A 49 -26.24 -13.43 -37.06
N ASN A 50 -25.88 -12.78 -35.96
CA ASN A 50 -25.37 -11.41 -35.95
C ASN A 50 -23.83 -11.38 -35.99
N LEU A 51 -23.26 -11.87 -37.10
CA LEU A 51 -21.82 -12.01 -37.28
C LEU A 51 -21.05 -10.69 -37.27
N GLN A 52 -21.72 -9.55 -37.49
CA GLN A 52 -21.09 -8.22 -37.46
C GLN A 52 -20.42 -7.93 -36.11
N TYR A 53 -21.01 -8.37 -35.00
CA TYR A 53 -20.44 -8.14 -33.66
C TYR A 53 -19.30 -9.10 -33.32
N LEU A 54 -19.12 -10.19 -34.09
CA LEU A 54 -18.03 -11.15 -33.88
C LEU A 54 -16.66 -10.49 -34.06
N GLN A 55 -16.55 -9.57 -35.02
CA GLN A 55 -15.32 -8.85 -35.29
C GLN A 55 -14.94 -7.92 -34.12
N ILE A 56 -15.93 -7.20 -33.57
CA ILE A 56 -15.77 -6.40 -32.36
C ILE A 56 -15.37 -7.26 -31.16
N ALA A 57 -16.00 -8.44 -31.00
CA ALA A 57 -15.73 -9.35 -29.90
C ALA A 57 -14.30 -9.94 -29.98
N LEU A 58 -13.78 -10.13 -31.19
CA LEU A 58 -12.41 -10.58 -31.39
C LEU A 58 -11.41 -9.50 -30.97
N ILE A 59 -11.65 -8.25 -31.37
CA ILE A 59 -10.79 -7.11 -31.04
C ILE A 59 -10.79 -6.87 -29.51
N SER A 60 -11.97 -6.92 -28.88
CA SER A 60 -12.08 -6.73 -27.44
C SER A 60 -11.35 -7.82 -26.64
N LYS A 61 -11.40 -9.08 -27.10
CA LYS A 61 -10.61 -10.17 -26.51
C LYS A 61 -9.12 -9.86 -26.50
N TRP A 62 -8.56 -9.44 -27.63
CA TRP A 62 -7.13 -9.11 -27.73
C TRP A 62 -6.75 -7.89 -26.88
N LEU A 63 -7.63 -6.89 -26.81
CA LEU A 63 -7.45 -5.73 -25.94
C LEU A 63 -7.32 -6.15 -24.47
N ILE A 64 -8.17 -7.07 -23.99
CA ILE A 64 -8.11 -7.61 -22.63
C ILE A 64 -6.79 -8.36 -22.38
N VAL A 65 -6.35 -9.18 -23.35
CA VAL A 65 -5.07 -9.92 -23.23
C VAL A 65 -3.89 -8.96 -23.13
N ILE A 66 -3.82 -7.96 -24.02
CA ILE A 66 -2.75 -6.95 -24.02
C ILE A 66 -2.77 -6.17 -22.70
N PHE A 67 -3.95 -5.75 -22.24
CA PHE A 67 -4.09 -5.05 -20.96
C PHE A 67 -3.56 -5.88 -19.79
N ASN A 68 -3.85 -7.18 -19.75
CA ASN A 68 -3.37 -8.07 -18.70
C ASN A 68 -1.82 -8.18 -18.71
N ILE A 69 -1.22 -8.31 -19.90
CA ILE A 69 0.24 -8.36 -20.07
C ILE A 69 0.89 -7.05 -19.62
N VAL A 70 0.38 -5.91 -20.11
CA VAL A 70 0.91 -4.58 -19.75
C VAL A 70 0.83 -4.36 -18.25
N PHE A 71 -0.31 -4.70 -17.63
CA PHE A 71 -0.50 -4.55 -16.20
C PHE A 71 0.41 -5.49 -15.38
N SER A 72 0.67 -6.70 -15.88
CA SER A 72 1.63 -7.63 -15.27
C SER A 72 3.06 -7.07 -15.30
N ILE A 73 3.50 -6.52 -16.44
CA ILE A 73 4.80 -5.85 -16.57
C ILE A 73 4.88 -4.63 -15.65
N TYR A 74 3.81 -3.82 -15.59
CA TYR A 74 3.73 -2.68 -14.69
C TYR A 74 3.92 -3.09 -13.22
N LEU A 75 3.25 -4.16 -12.77
CA LEU A 75 3.42 -4.69 -11.42
C LEU A 75 4.87 -5.10 -11.14
N LEU A 76 5.55 -5.73 -12.10
CA LEU A 76 6.97 -6.07 -11.99
C LEU A 76 7.86 -4.82 -11.89
N LEU A 77 7.64 -3.80 -12.73
CA LEU A 77 8.41 -2.55 -12.69
C LEU A 77 8.24 -1.79 -11.36
N THR A 78 7.05 -1.82 -10.77
CA THR A 78 6.80 -1.22 -9.45
C THR A 78 7.41 -2.00 -8.28
N ILE A 79 8.08 -3.13 -8.52
CA ILE A 79 8.85 -3.84 -7.48
C ILE A 79 10.04 -3.00 -7.05
N PHE A 80 10.82 -2.50 -8.01
CA PHE A 80 12.07 -1.77 -7.76
C PHE A 80 11.84 -0.38 -7.15
N LYS A 81 10.75 0.32 -7.50
CA LYS A 81 10.47 1.67 -7.00
C LYS A 81 10.01 1.74 -5.53
N LYS A 82 9.73 0.60 -4.90
CA LYS A 82 9.04 0.58 -3.59
C LYS A 82 9.98 0.54 -2.39
N ASP A 83 11.25 0.22 -2.58
CA ASP A 83 12.21 0.13 -1.49
C ASP A 83 12.60 1.51 -0.94
N GLU A 84 12.51 2.57 -1.75
CA GLU A 84 12.78 3.95 -1.33
C GLU A 84 11.62 4.54 -0.50
N LEU A 85 10.37 4.43 -0.98
CA LEU A 85 9.20 5.05 -0.35
C LEU A 85 8.71 4.33 0.93
N VAL A 86 9.02 3.04 1.10
CA VAL A 86 8.62 2.28 2.29
C VAL A 86 9.56 2.54 3.47
N GLN A 87 10.82 2.89 3.22
CA GLN A 87 11.75 3.28 4.27
C GLN A 87 11.37 4.62 4.91
N GLU A 88 10.97 5.61 4.11
CA GLU A 88 10.54 6.93 4.62
C GLU A 88 9.28 6.82 5.49
N LYS A 89 8.22 6.14 4.99
CA LYS A 89 6.97 5.99 5.75
C LYS A 89 7.11 5.19 7.05
N LYS A 90 8.03 4.21 7.10
CA LYS A 90 8.34 3.47 8.34
C LYS A 90 9.15 4.32 9.31
N LYS A 91 10.11 5.11 8.84
CA LYS A 91 10.88 6.05 9.69
C LYS A 91 9.96 7.08 10.33
N ASP A 92 9.01 7.64 9.58
CA ASP A 92 8.07 8.66 10.08
C ASP A 92 7.10 8.12 11.14
N THR A 93 6.59 6.90 10.95
CA THR A 93 5.66 6.26 11.90
C THR A 93 6.37 5.78 13.17
N ILE A 94 7.62 5.32 13.08
CA ILE A 94 8.44 4.97 14.25
C ILE A 94 8.85 6.23 15.02
N PHE A 95 9.25 7.32 14.33
CA PHE A 95 9.55 8.60 14.97
C PHE A 95 8.34 9.18 15.69
N LYS A 96 7.15 9.16 15.09
CA LYS A 96 5.92 9.63 15.75
C LYS A 96 5.57 8.80 16.99
N LYS A 97 5.73 7.47 16.93
CA LYS A 97 5.39 6.57 18.04
C LYS A 97 6.38 6.67 19.20
N ASN A 98 7.67 6.84 18.92
CA ASN A 98 8.69 7.06 19.96
C ASN A 98 8.61 8.45 20.59
N LYS A 99 8.26 9.49 19.81
CA LYS A 99 8.10 10.85 20.34
C LYS A 99 6.90 10.97 21.29
N VAL A 100 5.81 10.24 21.04
CA VAL A 100 4.64 10.18 21.94
C VAL A 100 4.96 9.40 23.22
N LYS A 101 5.68 8.26 23.14
CA LYS A 101 6.07 7.50 24.32
C LYS A 101 7.03 8.24 25.27
N ASN A 102 8.05 8.91 24.73
CA ASN A 102 9.01 9.66 25.57
C ASN A 102 8.35 10.87 26.27
N LEU A 103 7.32 11.49 25.67
CA LEU A 103 6.59 12.62 26.27
C LEU A 103 5.71 12.22 27.47
N ASP A 104 5.34 10.94 27.58
CA ASP A 104 4.45 10.43 28.63
C ASP A 104 5.23 9.78 29.80
N GLU A 105 6.46 9.32 29.57
CA GLU A 105 7.34 8.78 30.63
C GLU A 105 8.02 9.89 31.46
N ASP A 106 8.43 11.02 30.85
CA ASP A 106 9.07 12.14 31.58
C ASP A 106 8.12 12.94 32.49
N LYS A 107 6.79 12.71 32.42
CA LYS A 107 5.79 13.49 33.19
C LYS A 107 5.44 12.93 34.56
N LYS A 108 5.91 11.73 34.92
CA LYS A 108 5.46 11.04 36.13
C LYS A 108 6.24 11.38 37.41
N ASP A 109 7.44 11.96 37.31
CA ASP A 109 8.31 12.19 38.47
C ASP A 109 8.56 13.68 38.82
N GLU A 110 7.77 14.61 38.27
CA GLU A 110 7.99 16.04 38.50
C GLU A 110 7.11 16.63 39.61
N LYS A 111 7.73 16.97 40.75
CA LYS A 111 7.14 17.65 41.93
C LYS A 111 6.69 19.10 41.71
N PHE A 112 6.61 19.56 40.47
CA PHE A 112 6.32 20.96 40.16
C PHE A 112 4.81 21.23 40.07
N THR A 113 4.41 22.39 40.59
CA THR A 113 3.06 22.93 40.52
C THR A 113 2.73 23.33 39.08
N GLN A 114 1.44 23.39 38.71
CA GLN A 114 1.01 23.74 37.34
C GLN A 114 1.64 25.04 36.82
N ARG A 115 1.74 26.07 37.69
CA ARG A 115 2.36 27.37 37.35
C ARG A 115 3.87 27.25 37.07
N GLU A 116 4.57 26.39 37.80
CA GLU A 116 6.01 26.15 37.62
C GLU A 116 6.28 25.40 36.31
N LYS A 117 5.38 24.46 35.96
CA LYS A 117 5.43 23.75 34.67
C LYS A 117 5.24 24.71 33.50
N GLU A 118 4.30 25.65 33.60
CA GLU A 118 4.11 26.68 32.57
C GLU A 118 5.33 27.60 32.41
N PHE A 119 6.07 27.84 33.49
CA PHE A 119 7.29 28.65 33.47
C PHE A 119 8.48 27.89 32.85
N LEU A 120 8.72 26.64 33.28
CA LEU A 120 9.82 25.80 32.81
C LEU A 120 9.68 25.44 31.32
N TYR A 121 8.48 25.07 30.89
CA TYR A 121 8.20 24.65 29.51
C TYR A 121 7.73 25.80 28.60
N LYS A 122 8.04 27.05 28.98
CA LYS A 122 7.58 28.22 28.25
C LYS A 122 8.19 28.26 26.85
N LYS A 123 7.34 28.44 25.83
CA LYS A 123 7.74 28.50 24.42
C LYS A 123 8.72 29.65 24.09
N LYS A 124 8.75 30.70 24.90
CA LYS A 124 9.64 31.86 24.74
C LYS A 124 10.33 32.20 26.06
N ILE A 125 11.66 32.28 26.04
CA ILE A 125 12.49 32.49 27.23
C ILE A 125 12.09 33.77 27.98
N ARG A 126 11.82 34.87 27.28
CA ARG A 126 11.34 36.13 27.89
C ARG A 126 9.94 36.51 27.41
N SER A 127 9.06 36.84 28.36
CA SER A 127 7.71 37.38 28.10
C SER A 127 7.77 38.89 27.95
N LYS A 128 6.73 39.47 27.35
CA LYS A 128 6.54 40.92 27.36
C LYS A 128 6.40 41.47 28.79
N ALA A 129 5.83 40.69 29.70
CA ALA A 129 5.75 41.03 31.12
C ALA A 129 7.15 41.05 31.77
N ASP A 130 7.98 40.03 31.50
CA ASP A 130 9.36 39.95 32.02
C ASP A 130 10.20 41.15 31.55
N LEU A 131 10.02 41.58 30.29
CA LEU A 131 10.70 42.75 29.73
C LEU A 131 10.27 44.09 30.35
N LEU A 132 9.10 44.14 30.98
CA LEU A 132 8.61 45.33 31.69
C LEU A 132 9.09 45.39 33.14
N VAL A 133 9.45 44.25 33.73
CA VAL A 133 10.02 44.17 35.09
C VAL A 133 11.52 44.44 35.07
N ASP A 134 12.22 44.08 33.98
CA ASP A 134 13.64 44.40 33.76
C ASP A 134 13.89 45.91 33.50
N ARG A 135 12.84 46.74 33.37
CA ARG A 135 12.92 48.16 33.00
C ARG A 135 12.64 49.07 34.20
#